data_AF-A0A9E0KX44-F1
#
_entry.id   AF-A0A9E0KX44-F1
#
_cell.length_a   1.000
_cell.length_b   1.000
_cell.length_c   1.000
_cell.angle_alpha   90.00
_cell.angle_beta   90.00
_cell.angle_gamma   90.00
#
_symmetry.space_group_name_H-M   'P 1'
#
loop_
_entity.id
_entity.type
_entity.pdbx_description
1 polymer ?
#
loop_
_entity_poly.entity_id
_entity_poly.type
_entity_poly.pdbx_seq_one_letter_code
_entity_poly.pdbx_strand_id
1 'polypeptide(L)'
;MAVIGRFNTLTVLRLTGHGAILDGHTDDGEGGDILLPTRLLPPDIAVGASVEVFVHFDSEDRVIATTQTPLAQVGDVAWLKIVAENDAGIFLDWGLAKDLMLPWNEVPREQKIGLEPGRSVLVMVFQDSSGRIAASARLDDF
;
A
#
# COMPACT_ATOMS: atom_id res chain seq x y z
N MET A 1 15.04 8.25 2.91
CA MET A 1 14.30 7.36 1.99
C MET A 1 12.94 7.03 2.57
N ALA A 2 11.89 7.25 1.79
CA ALA A 2 10.53 6.88 2.15
C ALA A 2 10.41 5.35 2.26
N VAL A 3 9.72 4.88 3.30
CA VAL A 3 9.48 3.47 3.55
C VAL A 3 8.16 3.08 2.92
N ILE A 4 8.21 2.24 1.88
CA ILE A 4 7.04 1.73 1.20
C ILE A 4 6.22 0.83 2.13
N GLY A 5 4.90 0.95 2.08
CA GLY A 5 3.97 0.19 2.91
C GLY A 5 3.89 0.67 4.36
N ARG A 6 4.40 1.87 4.66
CA ARG A 6 4.35 2.54 5.96
C ARG A 6 3.97 4.02 5.81
N PHE A 7 3.56 4.63 6.92
CA PHE A 7 3.46 6.09 7.00
C PHE A 7 4.83 6.77 6.98
N ASN A 8 4.89 7.89 6.28
CA ASN A 8 6.06 8.73 6.14
C ASN A 8 5.64 10.19 6.30
N THR A 9 6.49 11.01 6.90
CA THR A 9 6.34 12.47 6.89
C THR A 9 7.24 13.03 5.81
N LEU A 10 6.64 13.47 4.69
CA LEU A 10 7.37 13.93 3.49
C LEU A 10 7.16 15.42 3.24
N THR A 11 8.16 16.08 2.66
CA THR A 11 8.10 17.52 2.35
C THR A 11 7.52 17.76 0.96
N VAL A 12 6.62 18.74 0.84
CA VAL A 12 6.05 19.16 -0.45
C VAL A 12 7.08 19.97 -1.23
N LEU A 13 7.56 19.44 -2.35
CA LEU A 13 8.51 20.09 -3.24
C LEU A 13 7.82 21.09 -4.18
N ARG A 14 6.66 20.71 -4.73
CA ARG A 14 5.88 21.55 -5.63
C ARG A 14 4.43 21.09 -5.75
N LEU A 15 3.55 22.01 -6.14
CA LEU A 15 2.15 21.74 -6.46
C LEU A 15 1.96 21.74 -7.98
N THR A 16 1.18 20.79 -8.48
CA THR A 16 0.86 20.62 -9.90
C THR A 16 -0.64 20.45 -10.09
N GLY A 17 -1.13 20.42 -11.33
CA GLY A 17 -2.53 20.10 -11.61
C GLY A 17 -2.96 18.69 -11.20
N HIS A 18 -2.00 17.75 -11.05
CA HIS A 18 -2.26 16.36 -10.69
C HIS A 18 -2.10 16.08 -9.19
N GLY A 19 -1.56 17.02 -8.42
CA GLY A 19 -1.35 16.88 -6.98
C GLY A 19 -0.06 17.54 -6.49
N ALA A 20 0.32 17.19 -5.27
CA ALA A 20 1.58 17.60 -4.67
C ALA A 20 2.67 16.59 -4.98
N ILE A 21 3.86 17.09 -5.34
CA ILE A 21 5.06 16.27 -5.48
C ILE A 21 5.81 16.33 -4.16
N LEU A 22 6.07 15.17 -3.57
CA LEU A 22 6.69 15.00 -2.27
C LEU A 22 8.12 14.46 -2.40
N ASP A 23 9.00 14.89 -1.52
CA ASP A 23 10.38 14.42 -1.46
C ASP A 23 10.45 13.03 -0.81
N GLY A 24 10.62 11.98 -1.61
CA GLY A 24 10.76 10.61 -1.15
C GLY A 24 12.19 10.20 -0.78
N HIS A 25 13.20 11.06 -1.02
CA HIS A 25 14.61 10.81 -0.69
C HIS A 25 15.11 9.38 -1.04
N THR A 26 14.81 8.84 -2.22
CA THR A 26 15.34 7.53 -2.66
C THR A 26 16.82 7.67 -3.07
N ASP A 27 17.62 6.66 -2.74
CA ASP A 27 19.10 6.70 -2.84
C ASP A 27 19.65 6.87 -4.28
N ASP A 28 18.80 6.83 -5.30
CA ASP A 28 19.21 6.84 -6.71
C ASP A 28 19.38 8.24 -7.32
N GLY A 29 19.17 9.32 -6.54
CA GLY A 29 19.58 10.69 -6.90
C GLY A 29 18.83 11.36 -8.07
N GLU A 30 18.05 10.62 -8.85
CA GLU A 30 17.09 11.10 -9.84
C GLU A 30 15.78 10.32 -9.67
N GLY A 31 14.66 10.99 -9.43
CA GLY A 31 13.33 10.34 -9.49
C GLY A 31 12.70 9.86 -8.18
N GLY A 32 13.18 10.31 -7.01
CA GLY A 32 12.55 10.05 -5.71
C GLY A 32 11.27 10.86 -5.42
N ASP A 33 10.67 11.46 -6.44
CA ASP A 33 9.46 12.28 -6.33
C ASP A 33 8.23 11.38 -6.17
N ILE A 34 7.49 11.54 -5.07
CA ILE A 34 6.26 10.78 -4.79
C ILE A 34 5.04 11.68 -5.00
N LEU A 35 4.10 11.28 -5.85
CA LEU A 35 2.87 12.05 -6.08
C LEU A 35 1.87 11.78 -4.95
N LEU A 36 1.35 12.85 -4.33
CA LEU A 36 0.10 12.85 -3.57
C LEU A 36 -1.01 13.44 -4.45
N PRO A 37 -1.96 12.63 -4.94
CA PRO A 37 -2.99 13.07 -5.89
C PRO A 37 -3.86 14.22 -5.38
N THR A 38 -4.33 15.09 -6.28
CA THR A 38 -5.16 16.27 -5.96
C THR A 38 -6.35 15.94 -5.05
N ARG A 39 -7.02 14.80 -5.24
CA ARG A 39 -8.20 14.39 -4.45
C ARG A 39 -7.89 14.07 -2.98
N LEU A 40 -6.61 13.89 -2.65
CA LEU A 40 -6.12 13.46 -1.35
C LEU A 40 -5.31 14.57 -0.66
N LEU A 41 -5.27 15.78 -1.24
CA LEU A 41 -4.56 16.89 -0.63
C LEU A 41 -5.30 17.35 0.64
N PRO A 42 -4.59 17.53 1.76
CA PRO A 42 -5.16 18.18 2.93
C PRO A 42 -5.48 19.66 2.62
N PRO A 43 -6.42 20.26 3.36
CA PRO A 43 -6.65 21.70 3.27
C PRO A 43 -5.35 22.45 3.59
N ASP A 44 -5.13 23.55 2.88
CA ASP A 44 -3.99 24.47 3.08
C ASP A 44 -2.59 23.89 2.82
N ILE A 45 -2.49 22.83 2.00
CA ILE A 45 -1.17 22.31 1.58
C ILE A 45 -0.38 23.39 0.81
N ALA A 46 0.89 23.55 1.18
CA ALA A 46 1.80 24.53 0.58
C ALA A 46 3.17 23.91 0.33
N VAL A 47 3.91 24.49 -0.63
CA VAL A 47 5.30 24.11 -0.90
C VAL A 47 6.15 24.37 0.36
N GLY A 48 7.01 23.42 0.71
CA GLY A 48 7.83 23.43 1.91
C GLY A 48 7.15 22.90 3.17
N ALA A 49 5.83 22.64 3.13
CA ALA A 49 5.14 21.99 4.25
C ALA A 49 5.47 20.49 4.29
N SER A 50 5.46 19.92 5.50
CA SER A 50 5.53 18.47 5.69
C SER A 50 4.12 17.89 5.81
N VAL A 51 3.91 16.70 5.23
CA VAL A 51 2.64 15.98 5.25
C VAL A 51 2.88 14.52 5.62
N GLU A 52 2.07 13.99 6.53
CA GLU A 52 2.05 12.57 6.84
C GLU A 52 1.23 11.82 5.78
N VAL A 53 1.84 10.84 5.13
CA VAL A 53 1.25 10.07 4.03
C VAL A 53 1.64 8.60 4.13
N PHE A 54 0.72 7.73 3.71
CA PHE A 54 1.03 6.33 3.47
C PHE A 54 1.60 6.17 2.05
N VAL A 55 2.75 5.51 1.92
CA VAL A 55 3.41 5.31 0.62
C VAL A 55 3.14 3.89 0.13
N HIS A 56 2.55 3.75 -1.06
CA HIS A 56 2.20 2.45 -1.65
C HIS A 56 2.30 2.48 -3.18
N PHE A 57 1.77 1.46 -3.84
CA PHE A 57 1.69 1.40 -5.31
C PHE A 57 0.26 1.62 -5.80
N ASP A 58 0.12 2.37 -6.89
CA ASP A 58 -1.13 2.45 -7.64
C ASP A 58 -1.38 1.19 -8.51
N SER A 59 -2.37 1.25 -9.39
CA SER A 59 -2.71 0.15 -10.32
C SER A 59 -1.71 -0.02 -11.47
N GLU A 60 -0.81 0.95 -11.69
CA GLU A 60 0.23 0.95 -12.73
C GLU A 60 1.62 0.66 -12.13
N ASP A 61 1.67 0.12 -10.92
CA ASP A 61 2.88 -0.18 -10.14
C ASP A 61 3.82 1.02 -9.93
N ARG A 62 3.26 2.24 -9.89
CA ARG A 62 4.01 3.46 -9.53
C ARG A 62 3.91 3.73 -8.04
N VAL A 63 5.02 4.16 -7.44
CA VAL A 63 5.05 4.62 -6.05
C VAL A 63 4.22 5.91 -5.93
N ILE A 64 3.28 5.90 -5.00
CA ILE A 64 2.31 6.98 -4.78
C ILE A 64 2.09 7.18 -3.29
N ALA A 65 1.73 8.40 -2.91
CA ALA A 65 1.35 8.76 -1.56
C ALA A 65 -0.17 8.89 -1.44
N THR A 66 -0.71 8.55 -0.28
CA THR A 66 -2.11 8.80 0.08
C THR A 66 -2.22 9.31 1.51
N THR A 67 -3.18 10.20 1.76
CA THR A 67 -3.60 10.61 3.11
C THR A 67 -4.69 9.70 3.67
N GLN A 68 -5.14 8.70 2.91
CA GLN A 68 -6.02 7.65 3.42
C GLN A 68 -5.25 6.72 4.36
N THR A 69 -5.96 6.21 5.37
CA THR A 69 -5.41 5.25 6.32
C THR A 69 -5.73 3.83 5.86
N PRO A 70 -4.72 3.00 5.57
CA PRO A 70 -4.97 1.59 5.27
C PRO A 70 -5.43 0.86 6.53
N LEU A 71 -6.10 -0.28 6.35
CA LEU A 71 -6.49 -1.17 7.45
C LEU A 71 -5.30 -1.90 8.10
N ALA A 72 -4.16 -1.99 7.40
CA ALA A 72 -2.93 -2.62 7.88
C ALA A 72 -1.71 -2.08 7.11
N GLN A 73 -0.54 -2.08 7.74
CA GLN A 73 0.73 -1.68 7.12
C GLN A 73 1.68 -2.88 6.99
N VAL A 74 2.73 -2.76 6.16
CA VAL A 74 3.76 -3.82 6.01
C VAL A 74 4.34 -4.17 7.37
N GLY A 75 4.31 -5.44 7.77
CA GLY A 75 4.74 -5.95 9.07
C GLY A 75 3.62 -6.11 10.09
N ASP A 76 2.41 -5.63 9.78
CA ASP A 76 1.24 -5.84 10.64
C ASP A 76 0.57 -7.18 10.31
N VAL A 77 -0.05 -7.79 11.33
CA VAL A 77 -0.96 -8.93 11.18
C VAL A 77 -2.38 -8.42 11.39
N ALA A 78 -3.26 -8.65 10.41
CA ALA A 78 -4.62 -8.11 10.42
C ALA A 78 -5.64 -9.07 9.79
N TRP A 79 -6.88 -8.98 10.28
CA TRP A 79 -8.04 -9.57 9.60
C TRP A 79 -8.50 -8.62 8.50
N LEU A 80 -8.41 -9.05 7.24
CA LEU A 80 -8.89 -8.28 6.10
C LEU A 80 -10.00 -9.03 5.37
N LYS A 81 -10.98 -8.28 4.87
CA LYS A 81 -12.15 -8.82 4.18
C LYS A 81 -11.80 -9.17 2.74
N ILE A 82 -12.18 -10.36 2.29
CA ILE A 82 -12.09 -10.78 0.89
C ILE A 82 -13.14 -10.02 0.08
N VAL A 83 -12.69 -9.31 -0.95
CA VAL A 83 -13.57 -8.56 -1.87
C VAL A 83 -13.69 -9.22 -3.24
N ALA A 84 -12.65 -9.93 -3.68
CA ALA A 84 -12.65 -10.67 -4.95
C ALA A 84 -11.60 -11.80 -4.93
N GLU A 85 -11.70 -12.70 -5.90
CA GLU A 85 -10.69 -13.72 -6.20
C GLU A 85 -10.59 -13.95 -7.71
N ASN A 86 -9.41 -14.40 -8.16
CA ASN A 86 -9.17 -14.85 -9.52
C ASN A 86 -8.03 -15.88 -9.57
N ASP A 87 -7.58 -16.23 -10.78
CA ASP A 87 -6.50 -17.20 -10.98
C ASP A 87 -5.16 -16.80 -10.35
N ALA A 88 -4.93 -15.50 -10.11
CA ALA A 88 -3.70 -15.00 -9.50
C ALA A 88 -3.73 -15.07 -7.97
N GLY A 89 -4.90 -14.88 -7.36
CA GLY A 89 -5.05 -14.88 -5.90
C GLY A 89 -6.36 -14.26 -5.43
N ILE A 90 -6.33 -13.84 -4.17
CA ILE A 90 -7.45 -13.22 -3.46
C ILE A 90 -7.14 -11.74 -3.27
N PHE A 91 -8.16 -10.90 -3.40
CA PHE A 91 -8.06 -9.46 -3.17
C PHE A 91 -8.77 -9.12 -1.87
N LEU A 92 -8.05 -8.42 -1.00
CA LEU A 92 -8.47 -8.05 0.34
C LEU A 92 -8.73 -6.55 0.41
N ASP A 93 -9.84 -6.17 1.03
CA ASP A 93 -10.13 -4.78 1.37
C ASP A 93 -8.99 -4.26 2.23
N TRP A 94 -8.23 -3.31 1.69
CA TRP A 94 -7.10 -2.70 2.36
C TRP A 94 -7.44 -1.33 2.96
N GLY A 95 -8.67 -0.85 2.78
CA GLY A 95 -9.05 0.53 3.10
C GLY A 95 -8.43 1.58 2.17
N LEU A 96 -7.78 1.17 1.09
CA LEU A 96 -7.21 2.03 0.06
C LEU A 96 -7.94 1.84 -1.27
N ALA A 97 -7.63 2.69 -2.25
CA ALA A 97 -8.19 2.58 -3.60
C ALA A 97 -7.80 1.29 -4.34
N LYS A 98 -6.69 0.66 -3.93
CA LYS A 98 -6.22 -0.64 -4.44
C LYS A 98 -6.40 -1.68 -3.34
N ASP A 99 -6.96 -2.82 -3.70
CA ASP A 99 -7.06 -3.98 -2.82
C ASP A 99 -5.69 -4.65 -2.62
N LEU A 100 -5.48 -5.23 -1.43
CA LEU A 100 -4.26 -5.95 -1.11
C LEU A 100 -4.34 -7.38 -1.67
N MET A 101 -3.35 -7.75 -2.48
CA MET A 101 -3.30 -9.09 -3.07
C MET A 101 -2.76 -10.10 -2.06
N LEU A 102 -3.46 -11.21 -1.89
CA LEU A 102 -3.03 -12.46 -1.25
C LEU A 102 -2.83 -13.52 -2.34
N PRO A 103 -1.59 -13.73 -2.82
CA PRO A 103 -1.29 -14.71 -3.86
C PRO A 103 -1.60 -16.15 -3.42
N TRP A 104 -1.97 -17.03 -4.35
CA TRP A 104 -2.30 -18.43 -4.01
C TRP A 104 -1.13 -19.26 -3.45
N ASN A 105 0.11 -18.85 -3.69
CA ASN A 105 1.31 -19.45 -3.08
C ASN A 105 1.54 -18.98 -1.64
N GLU A 106 0.92 -17.87 -1.23
CA GLU A 106 0.95 -17.31 0.13
C GLU A 106 -0.24 -17.79 0.99
N VAL A 107 -0.97 -18.80 0.51
CA VAL A 107 -2.09 -19.45 1.23
C VAL A 107 -1.71 -20.90 1.54
N PRO A 108 -1.64 -21.31 2.82
CA PRO A 108 -1.46 -22.70 3.21
C PRO A 108 -2.49 -23.60 2.53
N ARG A 109 -2.09 -24.80 2.08
CA ARG A 109 -2.96 -25.68 1.26
C ARG A 109 -4.26 -26.03 1.99
N GLU A 110 -4.17 -26.25 3.28
CA GLU A 110 -5.28 -26.54 4.19
C GLU A 110 -6.24 -25.36 4.40
N GLN A 111 -5.78 -24.12 4.18
CA GLN A 111 -6.59 -22.90 4.33
C GLN A 111 -7.27 -22.47 3.02
N LYS A 112 -7.03 -23.15 1.89
CA LYS A 112 -7.62 -22.80 0.60
C LYS A 112 -9.13 -23.00 0.53
N ILE A 113 -9.72 -23.68 1.51
CA ILE A 113 -11.16 -23.94 1.57
C ILE A 113 -11.88 -22.74 2.21
N GLY A 114 -12.88 -22.20 1.54
CA GLY A 114 -13.77 -21.18 2.12
C GLY A 114 -13.19 -19.76 2.11
N LEU A 115 -12.24 -19.48 1.23
CA LEU A 115 -11.77 -18.12 0.93
C LEU A 115 -12.67 -17.50 -0.13
N GLU A 116 -13.87 -17.05 0.26
CA GLU A 116 -14.87 -16.48 -0.64
C GLU A 116 -15.15 -15.00 -0.32
N PRO A 117 -15.55 -14.18 -1.31
CA PRO A 117 -15.92 -12.79 -1.09
C PRO A 117 -16.93 -12.61 0.04
N GLY A 118 -16.68 -11.63 0.92
CA GLY A 118 -17.49 -11.34 2.09
C GLY A 118 -16.94 -11.88 3.41
N ARG A 119 -16.08 -12.90 3.38
CA ARG A 119 -15.38 -13.42 4.56
C ARG A 119 -14.12 -12.62 4.86
N SER A 120 -13.53 -12.83 6.04
CA SER A 120 -12.22 -12.26 6.40
C SER A 120 -11.17 -13.35 6.57
N VAL A 121 -9.92 -13.01 6.27
CA VAL A 121 -8.75 -13.87 6.44
C VAL A 121 -7.68 -13.13 7.25
N LEU A 122 -7.01 -13.85 8.14
CA LEU A 122 -5.89 -13.33 8.93
C LEU A 122 -4.62 -13.39 8.09
N VAL A 123 -3.98 -12.25 7.88
CA VAL A 123 -2.79 -12.15 7.04
C VAL A 123 -1.72 -11.30 7.68
N MET A 124 -0.46 -11.58 7.35
CA MET A 124 0.64 -10.65 7.50
C MET A 124 0.78 -9.84 6.21
N VAL A 125 0.85 -8.51 6.32
CA VAL A 125 1.21 -7.67 5.18
C VAL A 125 2.73 -7.63 5.08
N PHE A 126 3.30 -7.87 3.91
CA PHE A 126 4.74 -7.87 3.72
C PHE A 126 5.14 -7.22 2.39
N GLN A 127 6.43 -6.93 2.26
CA GLN A 127 7.02 -6.49 0.99
C GLN A 127 7.82 -7.65 0.39
N ASP A 128 7.51 -8.03 -0.85
CA ASP A 128 8.22 -9.10 -1.55
C ASP A 128 9.62 -8.66 -2.04
N SER A 129 10.41 -9.60 -2.54
CA SER A 129 11.75 -9.30 -3.07
C SER A 129 11.77 -8.40 -4.31
N SER A 130 10.62 -8.20 -4.97
CA SER A 130 10.45 -7.25 -6.07
C SER A 130 10.03 -5.86 -5.60
N GLY A 131 9.85 -5.67 -4.29
CA GLY A 131 9.43 -4.42 -3.68
C GLY A 131 7.91 -4.21 -3.63
N ARG A 132 7.09 -5.17 -4.07
CA ARG A 132 5.63 -5.06 -4.05
C ARG A 132 5.06 -5.41 -2.68
N ILE A 133 3.94 -4.78 -2.32
CA ILE A 133 3.22 -5.07 -1.08
C ILE A 133 2.18 -6.16 -1.34
N ALA A 134 2.20 -7.21 -0.53
CA ALA A 134 1.27 -8.33 -0.59
C ALA A 134 0.87 -8.79 0.81
N ALA A 135 -0.15 -9.63 0.87
CA ALA A 135 -0.57 -10.35 2.06
C ALA A 135 -0.08 -11.81 2.03
N SER A 136 0.22 -12.37 3.20
CA SER A 136 0.44 -13.80 3.38
C SER A 136 -0.40 -14.36 4.52
N ALA A 137 -1.04 -15.50 4.28
CA ALA A 137 -1.69 -16.30 5.32
C ALA A 137 -0.72 -17.33 5.94
N ARG A 138 0.54 -17.37 5.49
CA ARG A 138 1.63 -18.18 6.03
C ARG A 138 2.31 -17.42 7.18
N LEU A 139 1.64 -17.35 8.32
CA LEU A 139 2.08 -16.53 9.46
C LEU A 139 3.35 -17.05 10.15
N ASP A 140 3.76 -18.28 9.85
CA ASP A 140 4.95 -18.96 10.37
C ASP A 140 6.24 -18.66 9.60
N ASP A 141 6.15 -17.98 8.46
CA ASP A 141 7.30 -17.69 7.59
C ASP A 141 8.07 -16.39 7.96
N PHE A 142 7.65 -15.66 9.00
CA PHE A 142 8.11 -14.31 9.35
C PHE A 142 8.60 -14.16 10.80
#